data_AF-A0A8D8TRF5-F1
#
_entry.id   AF-A0A8D8TRF5-F1
#
_cell.length_a   1.000
_cell.length_b   1.000
_cell.length_c   1.000
_cell.angle_alpha   90.00
_cell.angle_beta   90.00
_cell.angle_gamma   90.00
#
_symmetry.space_group_name_H-M   'P 1'
#
loop_
_entity.id
_entity.type
_entity.pdbx_description
1 polymer ?
#
loop_
_entity_poly.entity_id
_entity_poly.type
_entity_poly.pdbx_seq_one_letter_code
_entity_poly.pdbx_strand_id
1 'polypeptide(L)'
;MTEHDRCHFLLDHPFVDMDAARECAKMVVGVKNFASFMSRYGTDRDETVNPTRTLHSFDITPSKSFFDTEWDKQFYYWDFTCTGRAFLYKQVRKLVTAMIQVAQKRFTVEEFAWMLNNPSTDNWPSHMKLVPPYGLFLMDIGYREEDLRVPKDNIRYSLVLESMQSDNKLEVIKILRELHGSCTILQARDMMKNLPVVVRSDLVERDARFYQELFENKQCMTRLEKIVLPSDDTETNKPVHDSDSLCSSNDSEDNKNSQVNNDEKVKTTN
;
A
#
# COMPACT_ATOMS: atom_id res chain seq x y z
N MET A 1 4.88 -23.52 -19.18
CA MET A 1 4.41 -22.14 -19.45
C MET A 1 4.92 -21.25 -18.32
N THR A 2 5.54 -20.13 -18.67
CA THR A 2 6.33 -19.28 -17.77
C THR A 2 5.46 -18.56 -16.74
N GLU A 3 4.37 -17.92 -17.15
CA GLU A 3 3.48 -17.18 -16.23
C GLU A 3 2.38 -18.03 -15.56
N HIS A 4 2.64 -19.34 -15.38
CA HIS A 4 1.77 -20.20 -14.57
C HIS A 4 1.66 -19.68 -13.13
N ASP A 5 0.44 -19.67 -12.60
CA ASP A 5 0.09 -19.06 -11.30
C ASP A 5 0.56 -17.60 -11.13
N ARG A 6 0.72 -16.83 -12.22
CA ARG A 6 0.99 -15.37 -12.18
C ARG A 6 0.05 -14.52 -13.03
N CYS A 7 -0.59 -15.06 -14.06
CA CYS A 7 -1.67 -14.38 -14.77
C CYS A 7 -2.87 -15.30 -15.03
N HIS A 8 -4.03 -14.72 -15.32
CA HIS A 8 -5.22 -15.49 -15.69
C HIS A 8 -5.29 -15.72 -17.21
N PHE A 9 -4.98 -16.95 -17.63
CA PHE A 9 -5.08 -17.33 -19.04
C PHE A 9 -6.53 -17.48 -19.50
N LEU A 10 -6.83 -16.85 -20.64
CA LEU A 10 -8.12 -16.91 -21.33
C LEU A 10 -7.92 -17.57 -22.69
N LEU A 11 -8.17 -18.88 -22.75
CA LEU A 11 -7.90 -19.69 -23.96
C LEU A 11 -9.09 -19.71 -24.93
N ASP A 12 -10.31 -19.74 -24.40
CA ASP A 12 -11.54 -20.00 -25.18
C ASP A 12 -12.24 -18.74 -25.72
N HIS A 13 -11.64 -17.55 -25.55
CA HIS A 13 -12.17 -16.31 -26.10
C HIS A 13 -11.10 -15.20 -26.11
N PRO A 14 -10.77 -14.58 -27.27
CA PRO A 14 -9.96 -13.37 -27.27
C PRO A 14 -10.72 -12.23 -26.59
N PHE A 15 -9.99 -11.21 -26.11
CA PHE A 15 -10.59 -9.93 -25.81
C PHE A 15 -11.03 -9.28 -27.13
N VAL A 16 -12.32 -9.00 -27.26
CA VAL A 16 -12.94 -8.38 -28.44
C VAL A 16 -13.11 -6.87 -28.24
N ASP A 17 -13.15 -6.41 -26.98
CA ASP A 17 -13.47 -5.00 -26.67
C ASP A 17 -12.87 -4.53 -25.34
N MET A 18 -11.59 -4.18 -25.34
CA MET A 18 -10.93 -3.64 -24.15
C MET A 18 -11.35 -2.19 -23.84
N ASP A 19 -11.96 -1.47 -24.78
CA ASP A 19 -12.42 -0.10 -24.57
C ASP A 19 -13.76 -0.05 -23.82
N ALA A 20 -14.68 -0.99 -24.07
CA ALA A 20 -15.83 -1.22 -23.21
C ALA A 20 -15.42 -1.56 -21.76
N ALA A 21 -14.39 -2.41 -21.57
CA ALA A 21 -13.86 -2.70 -20.24
C ALA A 21 -13.20 -1.48 -19.57
N ARG A 22 -12.53 -0.61 -20.34
CA ARG A 22 -12.01 0.69 -19.85
C ARG A 22 -13.12 1.67 -19.50
N GLU A 23 -14.28 1.59 -20.14
CA GLU A 23 -15.45 2.38 -19.73
C GLU A 23 -15.92 1.95 -18.33
N CYS A 24 -16.09 0.65 -18.11
CA CYS A 24 -16.37 0.07 -16.79
C CYS A 24 -15.30 0.44 -15.74
N ALA A 25 -14.03 0.54 -16.13
CA ALA A 25 -12.95 0.98 -15.25
C ALA A 25 -13.10 2.47 -14.83
N LYS A 26 -13.38 3.37 -15.78
CA LYS A 26 -13.72 4.77 -15.48
C LYS A 26 -14.94 4.87 -14.55
N MET A 27 -15.95 4.03 -14.79
CA MET A 27 -17.17 4.02 -13.98
C MET A 27 -16.93 3.70 -12.50
N VAL A 28 -15.87 2.99 -12.11
CA VAL A 28 -15.65 2.63 -10.68
C VAL A 28 -14.83 3.64 -9.88
N VAL A 29 -14.29 4.68 -10.52
CA VAL A 29 -13.49 5.71 -9.84
C VAL A 29 -14.36 6.61 -8.94
N GLY A 30 -13.76 7.09 -7.85
CA GLY A 30 -14.40 7.92 -6.82
C GLY A 30 -14.98 7.13 -5.65
N VAL A 31 -15.85 7.77 -4.87
CA VAL A 31 -16.55 7.17 -3.72
C VAL A 31 -17.80 6.43 -4.23
N LYS A 32 -17.88 5.11 -4.03
CA LYS A 32 -19.03 4.28 -4.47
C LYS A 32 -19.34 3.14 -3.50
N ASN A 33 -20.58 2.67 -3.55
CA ASN A 33 -21.02 1.45 -2.88
C ASN A 33 -20.72 0.23 -3.78
N PHE A 34 -19.91 -0.70 -3.28
CA PHE A 34 -19.45 -1.87 -4.01
C PHE A 34 -20.09 -3.19 -3.55
N ALA A 35 -21.32 -3.17 -2.98
CA ALA A 35 -21.96 -4.38 -2.45
C ALA A 35 -22.05 -5.52 -3.49
N SER A 36 -22.44 -5.22 -4.73
CA SER A 36 -22.45 -6.20 -5.83
C SER A 36 -21.07 -6.74 -6.20
N PHE A 37 -20.05 -5.94 -5.94
CA PHE A 37 -18.65 -6.26 -6.20
C PHE A 37 -17.90 -6.83 -4.98
N MET A 38 -18.56 -7.15 -3.86
CA MET A 38 -17.93 -7.89 -2.74
C MET A 38 -18.51 -9.30 -2.54
N SER A 39 -17.84 -10.13 -1.73
CA SER A 39 -18.43 -11.36 -1.18
C SER A 39 -18.67 -11.21 0.32
N ARG A 40 -19.73 -11.86 0.84
CA ARG A 40 -19.89 -12.11 2.27
C ARG A 40 -18.71 -12.95 2.80
N TYR A 41 -18.31 -12.76 4.06
CA TYR A 41 -17.23 -13.49 4.71
C TYR A 41 -17.62 -13.87 6.14
N GLY A 42 -17.61 -15.18 6.43
CA GLY A 42 -17.99 -15.73 7.73
C GLY A 42 -19.49 -15.85 7.96
N THR A 43 -19.85 -16.73 8.89
CA THR A 43 -21.07 -16.67 9.69
C THR A 43 -20.77 -15.90 11.00
N ASP A 44 -21.79 -15.64 11.81
CA ASP A 44 -21.69 -15.12 13.19
C ASP A 44 -21.01 -13.74 13.38
N ARG A 45 -21.03 -12.87 12.38
CA ARG A 45 -20.83 -11.41 12.58
C ARG A 45 -21.89 -10.60 11.85
N ASP A 46 -22.95 -10.25 12.58
CA ASP A 46 -24.00 -9.34 12.15
C ASP A 46 -23.58 -7.85 12.26
N GLU A 47 -22.35 -7.56 11.84
CA GLU A 47 -21.91 -6.19 11.56
C GLU A 47 -22.02 -5.98 10.05
N THR A 48 -22.94 -5.10 9.63
CA THR A 48 -23.17 -4.78 8.22
C THR A 48 -21.98 -4.00 7.65
N VAL A 49 -20.95 -4.73 7.22
CA VAL A 49 -19.70 -4.20 6.65
C VAL A 49 -20.03 -3.14 5.61
N ASN A 50 -19.75 -1.87 5.94
CA ASN A 50 -20.06 -0.74 5.06
C ASN A 50 -19.42 -0.99 3.69
N PRO A 51 -20.21 -1.15 2.60
CA PRO A 51 -19.71 -1.49 1.28
C PRO A 51 -19.18 -0.27 0.50
N THR A 52 -19.16 0.91 1.10
CA THR A 52 -18.65 2.13 0.48
C THR A 52 -17.12 2.12 0.48
N ARG A 53 -16.49 2.29 -0.69
CA ARG A 53 -15.03 2.46 -0.83
C ARG A 53 -14.72 3.61 -1.78
N THR A 54 -13.48 4.09 -1.70
CA THR A 54 -12.95 5.13 -2.60
C THR A 54 -11.85 4.52 -3.45
N LEU A 55 -12.05 4.48 -4.76
CA LEU A 55 -11.01 4.18 -5.73
C LEU A 55 -10.49 5.49 -6.33
N HIS A 56 -9.18 5.65 -6.36
CA HIS A 56 -8.47 6.82 -6.88
C HIS A 56 -8.17 6.65 -8.38
N SER A 57 -7.84 5.44 -8.82
CA SER A 57 -7.78 5.09 -10.25
C SER A 57 -8.17 3.62 -10.47
N PHE A 58 -8.56 3.31 -11.71
CA PHE A 58 -8.67 1.95 -12.21
C PHE A 58 -8.30 1.99 -13.70
N ASP A 59 -7.20 1.36 -14.06
CA ASP A 59 -6.52 1.52 -15.34
C ASP A 59 -6.32 0.14 -16.01
N ILE A 60 -6.49 0.09 -17.33
CA ILE A 60 -6.37 -1.15 -18.12
C ILE A 60 -5.45 -0.94 -19.32
N THR A 61 -4.24 -1.46 -19.23
CA THR A 61 -3.14 -1.23 -20.17
C THR A 61 -2.65 -2.52 -20.83
N PRO A 62 -2.24 -2.48 -22.12
CA PRO A 62 -1.44 -3.57 -22.70
C PRO A 62 -0.14 -3.72 -21.91
N SER A 63 0.34 -4.95 -21.77
CA SER A 63 1.55 -5.28 -21.01
C SER A 63 2.35 -6.39 -21.70
N LYS A 64 3.31 -7.00 -21.00
CA LYS A 64 4.06 -8.18 -21.43
C LYS A 64 4.41 -9.10 -20.26
N SER A 65 4.77 -10.35 -20.57
CA SER A 65 5.38 -11.28 -19.60
C SER A 65 6.65 -10.71 -18.97
N PHE A 66 6.88 -11.08 -17.71
CA PHE A 66 8.12 -10.80 -16.99
C PHE A 66 9.33 -11.57 -17.55
N PHE A 67 9.11 -12.71 -18.22
CA PHE A 67 10.16 -13.63 -18.66
C PHE A 67 10.55 -13.50 -20.14
N ASP A 68 9.77 -12.76 -20.94
CA ASP A 68 10.05 -12.36 -22.33
C ASP A 68 10.52 -13.50 -23.27
N THR A 69 10.05 -14.73 -23.05
CA THR A 69 10.42 -15.89 -23.86
C THR A 69 9.64 -15.95 -25.18
N GLU A 70 10.13 -16.73 -26.15
CA GLU A 70 9.40 -17.00 -27.41
C GLU A 70 8.05 -17.73 -27.21
N TRP A 71 7.81 -18.32 -26.03
CA TRP A 71 6.48 -18.82 -25.65
C TRP A 71 5.58 -17.69 -25.15
N ASP A 72 6.12 -16.78 -24.32
CA ASP A 72 5.36 -15.65 -23.79
C ASP A 72 4.89 -14.71 -24.90
N LYS A 73 5.71 -14.47 -25.92
CA LYS A 73 5.40 -13.62 -27.08
C LYS A 73 4.19 -14.08 -27.91
N GLN A 74 3.61 -15.23 -27.61
CA GLN A 74 2.41 -15.77 -28.24
C GLN A 74 1.10 -15.24 -27.61
N PHE A 75 1.19 -14.50 -26.49
CA PHE A 75 0.03 -14.02 -25.72
C PHE A 75 -0.05 -12.49 -25.69
N TYR A 76 -1.27 -11.94 -25.72
CA TYR A 76 -1.54 -10.53 -25.45
C TYR A 76 -1.80 -10.32 -23.95
N TYR A 77 -0.88 -9.65 -23.27
CA TYR A 77 -0.99 -9.37 -21.83
C TYR A 77 -1.71 -8.05 -21.58
N TRP A 78 -2.48 -8.01 -20.50
CA TRP A 78 -3.31 -6.87 -20.10
C TRP A 78 -3.29 -6.73 -18.58
N ASP A 79 -2.75 -5.61 -18.11
CA ASP A 79 -2.68 -5.29 -16.68
C ASP A 79 -3.92 -4.50 -16.26
N PHE A 80 -4.49 -4.87 -15.11
CA PHE A 80 -5.63 -4.22 -14.48
C PHE A 80 -5.15 -3.62 -13.16
N THR A 81 -4.71 -2.36 -13.19
CA THR A 81 -4.16 -1.66 -12.03
C THR A 81 -5.25 -0.86 -11.34
N CYS A 82 -5.38 -0.94 -10.02
CA CYS A 82 -6.33 -0.11 -9.27
C CYS A 82 -5.77 0.42 -7.96
N THR A 83 -5.92 1.72 -7.75
CA THR A 83 -5.46 2.42 -6.54
C THR A 83 -6.67 2.84 -5.71
N GLY A 84 -6.66 2.61 -4.40
CA GLY A 84 -7.80 2.93 -3.53
C GLY A 84 -7.45 2.86 -2.04
N ARG A 85 -8.15 3.66 -1.21
CA ARG A 85 -7.90 3.76 0.24
C ARG A 85 -8.10 2.43 0.98
N ALA A 86 -9.01 1.58 0.51
CA ALA A 86 -9.27 0.25 1.04
C ALA A 86 -10.13 -0.56 0.06
N PHE A 87 -10.11 -1.89 0.18
CA PHE A 87 -10.89 -2.81 -0.65
C PHE A 87 -11.76 -3.74 0.22
N LEU A 88 -12.87 -4.23 -0.33
CA LEU A 88 -13.73 -5.25 0.29
C LEU A 88 -13.25 -6.66 -0.06
N TYR A 89 -13.74 -7.68 0.67
CA TYR A 89 -13.41 -9.06 0.40
C TYR A 89 -13.78 -9.46 -1.04
N LYS A 90 -12.76 -9.91 -1.80
CA LYS A 90 -12.80 -10.24 -3.23
C LYS A 90 -13.10 -9.08 -4.21
N GLN A 91 -13.07 -7.81 -3.77
CA GLN A 91 -13.49 -6.66 -4.60
C GLN A 91 -12.75 -6.55 -5.94
N VAL A 92 -11.42 -6.46 -5.92
CA VAL A 92 -10.62 -6.31 -7.15
C VAL A 92 -10.87 -7.47 -8.11
N ARG A 93 -10.90 -8.71 -7.59
CA ARG A 93 -11.18 -9.91 -8.40
C ARG A 93 -12.58 -9.90 -9.00
N LYS A 94 -13.61 -9.44 -8.28
CA LYS A 94 -14.97 -9.27 -8.84
C LYS A 94 -15.00 -8.20 -9.94
N LEU A 95 -14.38 -7.04 -9.71
CA LEU A 95 -14.29 -5.97 -10.72
C LEU A 95 -13.61 -6.47 -12.01
N VAL A 96 -12.42 -7.06 -11.89
CA VAL A 96 -11.66 -7.62 -13.03
C VAL A 96 -12.46 -8.73 -13.74
N THR A 97 -13.13 -9.62 -12.99
CA THR A 97 -13.97 -10.68 -13.60
C THR A 97 -15.09 -10.09 -14.45
N ALA A 98 -15.81 -9.08 -13.95
CA ALA A 98 -16.89 -8.45 -14.69
C ALA A 98 -16.37 -7.68 -15.92
N MET A 99 -15.25 -6.96 -15.80
CA MET A 99 -14.60 -6.25 -16.92
C MET A 99 -14.10 -7.22 -18.02
N ILE A 100 -13.58 -8.39 -17.65
CA ILE A 100 -13.21 -9.46 -18.59
C ILE A 100 -14.44 -9.98 -19.34
N GLN A 101 -15.57 -10.18 -18.65
CA GLN A 101 -16.82 -10.61 -19.29
C GLN A 101 -17.36 -9.54 -20.25
N VAL A 102 -17.20 -8.25 -19.95
CA VAL A 102 -17.51 -7.15 -20.87
C VAL A 102 -16.60 -7.18 -22.10
N ALA A 103 -15.28 -7.31 -21.93
CA ALA A 103 -14.35 -7.40 -23.06
C ALA A 103 -14.52 -8.67 -23.92
N GLN A 104 -15.16 -9.71 -23.38
CA GLN A 104 -15.58 -10.91 -24.12
C GLN A 104 -17.01 -10.82 -24.68
N LYS A 105 -17.73 -9.69 -24.49
CA LYS A 105 -19.13 -9.47 -24.88
C LYS A 105 -20.11 -10.52 -24.32
N ARG A 106 -19.79 -11.02 -23.12
CA ARG A 106 -20.58 -11.98 -22.31
C ARG A 106 -21.37 -11.28 -21.17
N PHE A 107 -21.22 -9.98 -21.06
CA PHE A 107 -21.86 -9.06 -20.12
C PHE A 107 -21.78 -7.66 -20.76
N THR A 108 -22.73 -6.75 -20.51
CA THR A 108 -22.70 -5.42 -21.13
C THR A 108 -22.20 -4.31 -20.19
N VAL A 109 -21.85 -3.16 -20.76
CA VAL A 109 -21.46 -1.96 -20.01
C VAL A 109 -22.64 -1.44 -19.19
N GLU A 110 -23.86 -1.54 -19.73
CA GLU A 110 -25.10 -1.18 -19.05
C GLU A 110 -25.43 -2.11 -17.89
N GLU A 111 -25.19 -3.43 -18.03
CA GLU A 111 -25.35 -4.38 -16.93
C GLU A 111 -24.32 -4.12 -15.81
N PHE A 112 -23.08 -3.80 -16.16
CA PHE A 112 -22.04 -3.38 -15.20
C PHE A 112 -22.42 -2.09 -14.47
N ALA A 113 -22.87 -1.07 -15.20
CA ALA A 113 -23.37 0.18 -14.64
C ALA A 113 -24.60 -0.06 -13.75
N TRP A 114 -25.50 -0.95 -14.14
CA TRP A 114 -26.66 -1.34 -13.34
C TRP A 114 -26.25 -1.99 -12.01
N MET A 115 -25.28 -2.91 -12.01
CA MET A 115 -24.74 -3.50 -10.77
C MET A 115 -24.08 -2.48 -9.84
N LEU A 116 -23.51 -1.41 -10.39
CA LEU A 116 -22.86 -0.35 -9.62
C LEU A 116 -23.87 0.66 -9.05
N ASN A 117 -24.94 0.95 -9.80
CA ASN A 117 -26.03 1.84 -9.39
C ASN A 117 -27.08 1.15 -8.48
N ASN A 118 -27.18 -0.19 -8.55
CA ASN A 118 -28.07 -1.01 -7.73
C ASN A 118 -27.22 -1.95 -6.84
N PRO A 119 -26.57 -1.43 -5.78
CA PRO A 119 -25.63 -2.19 -4.98
C PRO A 119 -26.32 -3.21 -4.07
N SER A 120 -26.22 -4.49 -4.43
CA SER A 120 -26.59 -5.63 -3.57
C SER A 120 -25.62 -6.79 -3.75
N THR A 121 -25.24 -7.45 -2.64
CA THR A 121 -24.38 -8.64 -2.61
C THR A 121 -24.89 -9.80 -3.45
N ASP A 122 -26.20 -9.86 -3.67
CA ASP A 122 -26.90 -10.94 -4.35
C ASP A 122 -27.04 -10.69 -5.87
N ASN A 123 -26.69 -9.49 -6.35
CA ASN A 123 -26.70 -9.13 -7.78
C ASN A 123 -25.50 -9.70 -8.57
N TRP A 124 -24.69 -10.58 -7.99
CA TRP A 124 -23.54 -11.18 -8.69
C TRP A 124 -23.97 -12.36 -9.57
N PRO A 125 -23.75 -12.33 -10.90
CA PRO A 125 -24.22 -13.40 -11.78
C PRO A 125 -23.55 -14.75 -11.46
N SER A 126 -24.37 -15.78 -11.23
CA SER A 126 -23.90 -17.12 -10.80
C SER A 126 -22.99 -17.82 -11.81
N HIS A 127 -23.06 -17.45 -13.09
CA HIS A 127 -22.19 -17.97 -14.15
C HIS A 127 -20.78 -17.34 -14.14
N MET A 128 -20.59 -16.18 -13.50
CA MET A 128 -19.29 -15.50 -13.46
C MET A 128 -18.36 -16.15 -12.44
N LYS A 129 -17.52 -17.07 -12.93
CA LYS A 129 -16.39 -17.64 -12.20
C LYS A 129 -15.34 -16.56 -11.95
N LEU A 130 -14.99 -16.33 -10.69
CA LEU A 130 -13.97 -15.37 -10.30
C LEU A 130 -12.60 -15.72 -10.90
N VAL A 131 -11.91 -14.71 -11.44
CA VAL A 131 -10.48 -14.80 -11.77
C VAL A 131 -9.67 -15.33 -10.57
N PRO A 132 -8.62 -16.14 -10.78
CA PRO A 132 -7.84 -16.76 -9.70
C PRO A 132 -7.18 -15.73 -8.76
N PRO A 133 -6.80 -16.13 -7.52
CA PRO A 133 -6.14 -15.23 -6.58
C PRO A 133 -4.68 -14.92 -6.96
N TYR A 134 -4.02 -15.84 -7.68
CA TYR A 134 -2.58 -15.80 -7.91
C TYR A 134 -2.12 -14.76 -8.93
N GLY A 135 -3.05 -14.19 -9.71
CA GLY A 135 -2.78 -13.07 -10.62
C GLY A 135 -3.15 -11.71 -10.03
N LEU A 136 -3.21 -11.58 -8.70
CA LEU A 136 -3.44 -10.32 -8.00
C LEU A 136 -2.26 -10.03 -7.07
N PHE A 137 -1.56 -8.92 -7.36
CA PHE A 137 -0.39 -8.47 -6.62
C PHE A 137 -0.70 -7.16 -5.88
N LEU A 138 -0.12 -6.98 -4.69
CA LEU A 138 -0.09 -5.70 -4.00
C LEU A 138 1.19 -4.98 -4.42
N MET A 139 1.05 -3.93 -5.23
CA MET A 139 2.18 -3.25 -5.86
C MET A 139 2.80 -2.14 -5.01
N ASP A 140 1.99 -1.39 -4.27
CA ASP A 140 2.40 -0.24 -3.46
C ASP A 140 1.45 -0.01 -2.27
N ILE A 141 1.91 0.70 -1.24
CA ILE A 141 1.15 1.10 -0.06
C ILE A 141 1.44 2.58 0.23
N GLY A 142 0.51 3.46 -0.13
CA GLY A 142 0.63 4.90 0.13
C GLY A 142 0.49 5.25 1.61
N TYR A 143 1.58 5.73 2.22
CA TYR A 143 1.60 6.35 3.55
C TYR A 143 1.51 7.88 3.44
N ARG A 144 1.05 8.55 4.50
CA ARG A 144 1.23 10.01 4.60
C ARG A 144 2.65 10.29 5.08
N GLU A 145 3.30 11.29 4.49
CA GLU A 145 4.63 11.76 4.91
C GLU A 145 4.68 12.08 6.42
N GLU A 146 3.59 12.61 6.98
CA GLU A 146 3.47 12.92 8.41
C GLU A 146 3.41 11.69 9.33
N ASP A 147 3.20 10.48 8.81
CA ASP A 147 3.25 9.20 9.55
C ASP A 147 4.61 8.50 9.40
N LEU A 148 5.44 8.89 8.42
CA LEU A 148 6.79 8.36 8.20
C LEU A 148 7.88 9.14 8.96
N ARG A 149 7.57 10.34 9.46
CA ARG A 149 8.50 11.19 10.20
C ARG A 149 8.84 10.60 11.56
N VAL A 150 10.06 10.08 11.71
CA VAL A 150 10.67 9.82 13.02
C VAL A 150 10.74 11.13 13.82
N PRO A 151 10.12 11.22 15.01
CA PRO A 151 10.17 12.44 15.81
C PRO A 151 11.59 12.72 16.32
N LYS A 152 12.12 13.87 15.90
CA LYS A 152 13.48 14.36 16.14
C LYS A 152 13.67 14.96 17.53
N ASP A 153 12.59 15.10 18.30
CA ASP A 153 12.65 15.47 19.70
C ASP A 153 13.07 14.26 20.54
N ASN A 154 13.93 14.52 21.53
CA ASN A 154 14.32 13.53 22.55
C ASN A 154 13.20 13.37 23.60
N ILE A 155 11.94 13.46 23.19
CA ILE A 155 10.76 13.43 24.05
C ILE A 155 9.96 12.18 23.73
N ARG A 156 9.71 11.37 24.75
CA ARG A 156 8.77 10.23 24.69
C ARG A 156 7.76 10.35 25.82
N TYR A 157 6.74 9.51 25.82
CA TYR A 157 5.67 9.54 26.82
C TYR A 157 5.39 8.14 27.36
N SER A 158 5.30 8.01 28.68
CA SER A 158 4.66 6.86 29.33
C SER A 158 3.16 7.01 29.33
N LEU A 159 2.45 6.13 28.64
CA LEU A 159 1.02 5.91 28.85
C LEU A 159 0.84 5.00 30.07
N VAL A 160 0.25 5.54 31.12
CA VAL A 160 -0.03 4.83 32.37
C VAL A 160 -1.54 4.60 32.48
N LEU A 161 -1.94 3.33 32.63
CA LEU A 161 -3.32 2.95 32.92
C LEU A 161 -3.50 2.94 34.44
N GLU A 162 -4.32 3.85 34.97
CA GLU A 162 -4.51 4.03 36.41
C GLU A 162 -5.65 3.17 36.96
N SER A 163 -6.79 3.14 36.27
CA SER A 163 -7.93 2.29 36.62
C SER A 163 -8.79 1.97 35.40
N MET A 164 -9.55 0.87 35.49
CA MET A 164 -10.35 0.31 34.41
C MET A 164 -11.55 -0.41 35.02
N GLN A 165 -12.73 -0.30 34.38
CA GLN A 165 -13.95 -1.00 34.80
C GLN A 165 -13.89 -2.51 34.47
N SER A 166 -14.56 -3.34 35.27
CA SER A 166 -14.34 -4.80 35.27
C SER A 166 -14.88 -5.54 34.05
N ASP A 167 -15.84 -4.93 33.37
CA ASP A 167 -16.47 -5.30 32.10
C ASP A 167 -15.59 -4.98 30.89
N ASN A 168 -15.00 -3.78 30.85
CA ASN A 168 -14.19 -3.29 29.73
C ASN A 168 -12.85 -4.02 29.52
N LYS A 169 -12.54 -5.03 30.35
CA LYS A 169 -11.34 -5.90 30.25
C LYS A 169 -11.06 -6.45 28.86
N LEU A 170 -12.09 -6.87 28.11
CA LEU A 170 -11.89 -7.44 26.77
C LEU A 170 -11.52 -6.35 25.75
N GLU A 171 -12.13 -5.17 25.86
CA GLU A 171 -11.83 -4.02 25.00
C GLU A 171 -10.40 -3.51 25.26
N VAL A 172 -10.01 -3.43 26.53
CA VAL A 172 -8.64 -3.04 26.88
C VAL A 172 -7.61 -4.08 26.44
N ILE A 173 -7.92 -5.39 26.48
CA ILE A 173 -7.06 -6.42 25.86
C ILE A 173 -6.90 -6.20 24.35
N LYS A 174 -7.92 -5.70 23.63
CA LYS A 174 -7.77 -5.34 22.20
C LYS A 174 -6.78 -4.19 22.04
N ILE A 175 -6.96 -3.09 22.78
CA ILE A 175 -6.10 -1.89 22.73
C ILE A 175 -4.64 -2.25 23.07
N LEU A 176 -4.43 -3.03 24.14
CA LEU A 176 -3.09 -3.52 24.53
C LEU A 176 -2.43 -4.36 23.43
N ARG A 177 -3.19 -5.22 22.77
CA ARG A 177 -2.65 -6.08 21.69
C ARG A 177 -2.38 -5.31 20.40
N GLU A 178 -3.13 -4.24 20.13
CA GLU A 178 -2.84 -3.29 19.05
C GLU A 178 -1.56 -2.50 19.35
N LEU A 179 -1.51 -1.86 20.52
CA LEU A 179 -0.39 -1.04 21.02
C LEU A 179 0.96 -1.77 21.09
N HIS A 180 0.95 -3.10 21.30
CA HIS A 180 2.16 -3.93 21.34
C HIS A 180 2.35 -4.84 20.11
N GLY A 181 1.39 -4.90 19.17
CA GLY A 181 1.43 -5.67 17.92
C GLY A 181 1.45 -7.20 18.06
N SER A 182 2.47 -7.75 18.70
CA SER A 182 2.72 -9.20 18.86
C SER A 182 2.25 -9.79 20.20
N CYS A 183 1.66 -8.97 21.07
CA CYS A 183 1.26 -9.37 22.41
C CYS A 183 0.14 -10.43 22.41
N THR A 184 0.29 -11.48 23.23
CA THR A 184 -0.75 -12.51 23.43
C THR A 184 -1.84 -12.04 24.39
N ILE A 185 -3.00 -12.69 24.35
CA ILE A 185 -4.13 -12.41 25.25
C ILE A 185 -3.71 -12.60 26.72
N LEU A 186 -2.86 -13.58 27.02
CA LEU A 186 -2.37 -13.82 28.38
C LEU A 186 -1.40 -12.73 28.85
N GLN A 187 -0.47 -12.28 28.00
CA GLN A 187 0.42 -11.16 28.33
C GLN A 187 -0.38 -9.87 28.56
N ALA A 188 -1.30 -9.51 27.66
CA ALA A 188 -2.15 -8.33 27.81
C ALA A 188 -3.03 -8.38 29.07
N ARG A 189 -3.61 -9.54 29.39
CA ARG A 189 -4.35 -9.74 30.64
C ARG A 189 -3.46 -9.57 31.86
N ASP A 190 -2.23 -10.09 31.81
CA ASP A 190 -1.33 -10.13 32.95
C ASP A 190 -0.65 -8.78 33.21
N MET A 191 -0.46 -7.94 32.19
CA MET A 191 -0.10 -6.52 32.33
C MET A 191 -1.11 -5.76 33.21
N MET A 192 -2.42 -6.03 33.06
CA MET A 192 -3.48 -5.35 33.83
C MET A 192 -3.68 -5.86 35.27
N LYS A 193 -2.90 -6.84 35.74
CA LYS A 193 -3.11 -7.43 37.08
C LYS A 193 -2.91 -6.44 38.22
N ASN A 194 -1.97 -5.52 38.06
CA ASN A 194 -1.49 -4.61 39.10
C ASN A 194 -1.61 -3.16 38.62
N LEU A 195 -2.77 -2.53 38.78
CA LEU A 195 -2.96 -1.11 38.46
C LEU A 195 -2.54 -0.23 39.66
N PRO A 196 -1.97 0.98 39.43
CA PRO A 196 -1.64 1.59 38.15
C PRO A 196 -0.44 0.92 37.46
N VAL A 197 -0.46 0.82 36.13
CA VAL A 197 0.61 0.19 35.33
C VAL A 197 1.07 1.08 34.18
N VAL A 198 2.39 1.18 33.98
CA VAL A 198 2.97 1.74 32.75
C VAL A 198 2.71 0.74 31.63
N VAL A 199 1.90 1.14 30.64
CA VAL A 199 1.55 0.28 29.51
C VAL A 199 2.67 0.31 28.48
N ARG A 200 3.12 1.51 28.08
CA ARG A 200 4.19 1.71 27.10
C ARG A 200 4.88 3.06 27.36
N SER A 201 6.20 3.12 27.22
CA SER A 201 7.05 4.28 27.63
C SER A 201 7.88 4.91 26.51
N ASP A 202 7.89 4.30 25.32
CA ASP A 202 8.59 4.76 24.12
C ASP A 202 7.67 5.50 23.13
N LEU A 203 6.47 5.90 23.55
CA LEU A 203 5.50 6.56 22.67
C LEU A 203 5.91 7.99 22.32
N VAL A 204 5.63 8.41 21.09
CA VAL A 204 5.72 9.81 20.64
C VAL A 204 4.38 10.52 20.89
N GLU A 205 4.33 11.86 20.90
CA GLU A 205 3.12 12.55 21.42
C GLU A 205 1.83 12.18 20.68
N ARG A 206 1.86 12.05 19.34
CA ARG A 206 0.68 11.65 18.55
C ARG A 206 0.12 10.30 19.04
N ASP A 207 0.99 9.31 19.16
CA ASP A 207 0.60 7.95 19.52
C ASP A 207 0.16 7.89 20.98
N ALA A 208 0.86 8.59 21.87
CA ALA A 208 0.50 8.71 23.28
C ALA A 208 -0.90 9.30 23.46
N ARG A 209 -1.25 10.35 22.70
CA ARG A 209 -2.60 10.94 22.67
C ARG A 209 -3.64 10.02 22.04
N PHE A 210 -3.33 9.40 20.91
CA PHE A 210 -4.23 8.47 20.22
C PHE A 210 -4.61 7.28 21.12
N TYR A 211 -3.63 6.62 21.74
CA TYR A 211 -3.89 5.53 22.64
C TYR A 211 -4.56 5.99 23.95
N GLN A 212 -4.17 7.14 24.52
CA GLN A 212 -4.89 7.77 25.63
C GLN A 212 -6.40 7.89 25.33
N GLU A 213 -6.75 8.46 24.17
CA GLU A 213 -8.14 8.62 23.73
C GLU A 213 -8.86 7.27 23.55
N LEU A 214 -8.20 6.23 23.03
CA LEU A 214 -8.77 4.89 22.92
C LEU A 214 -9.09 4.26 24.29
N PHE A 215 -8.22 4.43 25.29
CA PHE A 215 -8.47 3.94 26.66
C PHE A 215 -9.59 4.74 27.36
N GLU A 216 -9.59 6.06 27.21
CA GLU A 216 -10.59 6.95 27.85
C GLU A 216 -11.99 6.75 27.24
N ASN A 217 -12.08 6.49 25.93
CA ASN A 217 -13.31 6.02 25.26
C ASN A 217 -13.80 4.63 25.73
N LYS A 218 -12.99 3.89 26.52
CA LYS A 218 -13.38 2.66 27.23
C LYS A 218 -13.46 2.87 28.75
N GLN A 219 -13.73 4.11 29.18
CA GLN A 219 -13.95 4.51 30.57
C GLN A 219 -12.79 4.13 31.51
N CYS A 220 -11.56 4.10 30.98
CA CYS A 220 -10.35 3.90 31.75
C CYS A 220 -9.79 5.27 32.18
N MET A 221 -9.25 5.36 33.39
CA MET A 221 -8.44 6.51 33.78
C MET A 221 -7.00 6.29 33.32
N THR A 222 -6.44 7.28 32.62
CA THR A 222 -5.05 7.24 32.17
C THR A 222 -4.31 8.53 32.48
N ARG A 223 -2.97 8.48 32.46
CA ARG A 223 -2.12 9.68 32.43
C ARG A 223 -0.94 9.48 31.49
N LEU A 224 -0.43 10.59 30.96
CA LEU A 224 0.81 10.64 30.19
C LEU A 224 1.93 11.26 31.04
N GLU A 225 3.03 10.52 31.25
CA GLU A 225 4.25 11.07 31.84
C GLU A 225 5.22 11.45 30.73
N LYS A 226 5.71 12.69 30.70
CA LYS A 226 6.71 13.14 29.72
C LYS A 226 8.11 12.66 30.12
N ILE A 227 8.72 11.85 29.27
CA ILE A 227 10.11 11.42 29.36
C ILE A 227 10.95 12.33 28.45
N VAL A 228 12.08 12.81 28.97
CA VAL A 228 13.13 13.42 28.16
C VAL A 228 14.30 12.44 28.13
N LEU A 229 14.59 11.90 26.95
CA LEU A 229 15.78 11.11 26.67
C LEU A 229 17.02 12.03 26.61
N PRO A 230 18.23 11.51 26.88
CA PRO A 230 19.45 12.26 26.61
C PRO A 230 19.51 12.70 25.14
N SER A 231 20.06 13.89 24.88
CA SER A 231 20.51 14.23 23.53
C SER A 231 21.80 13.48 23.22
N ASP A 232 21.91 13.00 21.98
CA ASP A 232 23.08 12.26 21.49
C ASP A 232 24.22 13.23 21.09
N ASP A 233 24.46 14.24 21.93
CA ASP A 233 25.45 15.31 21.76
C ASP A 233 26.87 14.81 22.06
N THR A 234 27.24 13.69 21.43
CA THR A 234 28.59 13.11 21.46
C THR A 234 29.20 13.00 20.07
N GLU A 235 29.13 14.11 19.30
CA GLU A 235 30.19 14.43 18.34
C GLU A 235 31.52 14.56 19.11
N THR A 236 32.17 13.41 19.31
CA THR A 236 33.46 13.32 19.96
C THR A 236 34.50 13.97 19.06
N ASN A 237 35.10 15.06 19.56
CA ASN A 237 36.11 15.85 18.85
C ASN A 237 37.11 14.98 18.09
N LYS A 238 37.01 14.95 16.75
CA LYS A 238 38.16 14.57 15.93
C LYS A 238 39.22 15.65 16.12
N PRO A 239 40.46 15.31 16.53
CA PRO A 239 41.51 16.30 16.61
C PRO A 239 41.79 16.85 15.22
N VAL A 240 41.74 18.18 15.08
CA VAL A 240 42.27 18.87 13.90
C VAL A 240 43.77 18.64 13.92
N HIS A 241 44.26 17.85 12.97
CA HIS A 241 45.69 17.66 12.78
C HIS A 241 46.15 18.61 11.68
N ASP A 242 46.47 19.84 12.08
CA ASP A 242 47.11 20.80 11.19
C ASP A 242 48.51 20.28 10.79
N SER A 243 48.82 20.38 9.50
CA SER A 243 50.16 20.16 8.97
C SER A 243 50.36 20.98 7.69
N ASP A 244 50.49 22.29 7.84
CA ASP A 244 50.93 23.20 6.77
C ASP A 244 52.35 22.85 6.31
N SER A 245 52.56 22.72 4.98
CA SER A 245 53.83 22.77 4.23
C SER A 245 53.62 22.14 2.82
N LEU A 246 53.97 22.73 1.67
CA LEU A 246 54.58 24.04 1.38
C LEU A 246 54.22 24.52 -0.05
N CYS A 247 54.35 25.83 -0.30
CA CYS A 247 54.60 26.55 -1.56
C CYS A 247 54.28 25.93 -2.95
N SER A 248 53.23 26.48 -3.57
CA SER A 248 53.26 27.25 -4.84
C SER A 248 54.39 27.07 -5.89
N SER A 249 53.95 26.79 -7.13
CA SER A 249 54.37 27.40 -8.42
C SER A 249 55.77 27.18 -9.03
N ASN A 250 55.78 26.81 -10.32
CA ASN A 250 56.63 27.39 -11.38
C ASN A 250 56.10 27.03 -12.78
N ASP A 251 56.39 27.88 -13.79
CA ASP A 251 55.88 27.84 -15.17
C ASP A 251 56.90 27.33 -16.22
N SER A 252 56.56 27.48 -17.52
CA SER A 252 57.37 27.30 -18.76
C SER A 252 57.66 25.86 -19.19
N GLU A 253 57.82 25.44 -20.45
CA GLU A 253 57.69 25.91 -21.87
C GLU A 253 58.08 24.67 -22.74
N ASP A 254 57.94 24.53 -24.07
CA ASP A 254 57.43 25.39 -25.18
C ASP A 254 56.14 24.72 -25.74
N ASN A 255 55.99 23.92 -26.82
CA ASN A 255 56.61 23.89 -28.14
C ASN A 255 55.57 23.50 -29.25
N LYS A 256 56.04 23.54 -30.51
CA LYS A 256 55.29 23.46 -31.78
C LYS A 256 55.13 21.98 -32.22
N ASN A 257 54.41 21.58 -33.29
CA ASN A 257 54.16 22.30 -34.54
C ASN A 257 53.07 21.66 -35.46
N SER A 258 52.56 22.48 -36.40
CA SER A 258 52.07 22.17 -37.76
C SER A 258 50.90 21.22 -38.10
N GLN A 259 50.01 21.76 -38.97
CA GLN A 259 49.31 21.16 -40.13
C GLN A 259 48.28 20.04 -39.86
N VAL A 260 46.99 20.15 -40.24
CA VAL A 260 46.33 20.60 -41.49
C VAL A 260 46.53 19.64 -42.67
N ASN A 261 45.48 18.87 -42.97
CA ASN A 261 44.91 18.77 -44.31
C ASN A 261 43.46 18.25 -44.27
N ASN A 262 42.66 18.65 -45.25
CA ASN A 262 41.33 18.10 -45.50
C ASN A 262 41.46 16.82 -46.34
N ASP A 263 40.40 16.02 -46.42
CA ASP A 263 39.70 15.92 -47.72
C ASP A 263 38.28 15.31 -47.58
N GLU A 264 37.39 15.71 -48.49
CA GLU A 264 36.02 15.21 -48.58
C GLU A 264 35.94 13.92 -49.43
N LYS A 265 34.93 13.07 -49.16
CA LYS A 265 33.88 12.87 -50.17
C LYS A 265 32.62 12.15 -49.70
N VAL A 266 31.48 12.77 -50.01
CA VAL A 266 30.18 12.11 -50.16
C VAL A 266 30.01 11.65 -51.61
N LYS A 267 29.51 10.42 -51.81
CA LYS A 267 28.66 9.99 -52.95
C LYS A 267 28.07 8.62 -52.57
N THR A 268 26.76 8.46 -52.34
CA THR A 268 25.60 8.59 -53.26
C THR A 268 25.44 7.38 -54.18
N THR A 269 24.59 6.46 -53.70
CA THR A 269 23.58 5.65 -54.44
C THR A 269 24.01 4.87 -55.69
N ASN A 270 24.08 3.54 -55.55
CA ASN A 270 23.06 2.61 -56.09
C ASN A 270 23.14 1.26 -55.37
#